data_AF-A0A2S2PGA9-F1
#
_entry.id   AF-A0A2S2PGA9-F1
#
_cell.length_a   1.000
_cell.length_b   1.000
_cell.length_c   1.000
_cell.angle_alpha   90.00
_cell.angle_beta   90.00
_cell.angle_gamma   90.00
#
_symmetry.space_group_name_H-M   'P 1'
#
loop_
_entity.id
_entity.type
_entity.pdbx_description
1 polymer ?
#
loop_
_entity_poly.entity_id
_entity_poly.type
_entity_poly.pdbx_seq_one_letter_code
_entity_poly.pdbx_strand_id
1 'polypeptide(L)'
;MDRKKLFALQPYELHKELLDKYLEYCKSIDLKKREKRDIDIIQENHKFVWDEDDEVFTWEQKLARKYYDKLFKEYCICDLSLYKKSQVAMRWQTEGELISGKGQFICG
;
A
#
# COMPACT_ATOMS: atom_id res chain seq x y z
N MET A 1 8.37 31.38 -15.94
CA MET A 1 7.26 31.82 -16.80
C MET A 1 7.42 33.27 -17.16
N ASP A 2 7.28 33.59 -18.43
CA ASP A 2 7.38 34.96 -18.91
C ASP A 2 6.08 35.70 -18.60
N ARG A 3 6.07 36.52 -17.55
CA ARG A 3 4.86 37.21 -17.06
C ARG A 3 4.15 38.01 -18.15
N LYS A 4 4.92 38.52 -19.12
CA LYS A 4 4.40 39.29 -20.26
C LYS A 4 3.47 38.48 -21.17
N LYS A 5 3.69 37.16 -21.29
CA LYS A 5 2.82 36.28 -22.11
C LYS A 5 1.46 36.00 -21.45
N LEU A 6 1.39 35.98 -20.12
CA LEU A 6 0.14 35.71 -19.40
C LEU A 6 -0.86 36.88 -19.53
N PHE A 7 -0.38 38.12 -19.56
CA PHE A 7 -1.23 39.31 -19.73
C PHE A 7 -1.73 39.51 -21.16
N ALA A 8 -1.17 38.79 -22.15
CA ALA A 8 -1.57 38.88 -23.54
C ALA A 8 -2.67 37.87 -23.95
N LEU A 9 -3.04 36.97 -23.03
CA LEU A 9 -4.04 35.92 -23.27
C LEU A 9 -5.45 36.43 -23.04
N GLN A 10 -6.43 35.82 -23.73
CA GLN A 10 -7.83 36.07 -23.44
C GLN A 10 -8.18 35.58 -22.02
N PRO A 11 -9.19 36.17 -21.34
CA PRO A 11 -9.52 35.82 -19.95
C PRO A 11 -9.72 34.33 -19.70
N TYR A 12 -10.35 33.62 -20.65
CA TYR A 12 -10.56 32.18 -20.57
C TYR A 12 -9.25 31.36 -20.68
N GLU A 13 -8.39 31.74 -21.62
CA GLU A 13 -7.10 31.07 -21.84
C GLU A 13 -6.16 31.25 -20.65
N LEU A 14 -6.14 32.46 -20.08
CA LEU A 14 -5.41 32.75 -18.85
C LEU A 14 -5.90 31.86 -17.70
N HIS A 15 -7.22 31.77 -17.51
CA HIS A 15 -7.81 30.94 -16.47
C HIS A 15 -7.44 29.46 -16.64
N LYS A 16 -7.55 28.92 -17.85
CA LYS A 16 -7.18 27.55 -18.18
C LYS A 16 -5.71 27.26 -17.86
N GLU A 17 -4.80 28.12 -18.32
CA GLU A 17 -3.36 28.00 -18.08
C GLU A 17 -3.01 28.04 -16.58
N LEU A 18 -3.69 28.86 -15.79
CA LEU A 18 -3.51 28.93 -14.35
C LEU A 18 -4.01 27.66 -13.65
N LEU A 19 -5.18 27.15 -14.05
CA LEU A 19 -5.72 25.89 -13.53
C LEU A 19 -4.82 24.69 -13.86
N ASP A 20 -4.33 24.58 -15.09
CA ASP A 20 -3.47 23.48 -15.53
C ASP A 20 -2.17 23.44 -14.69
N LYS A 21 -1.58 24.60 -14.41
CA LYS A 21 -0.39 24.71 -13.54
C LYS A 21 -0.68 24.41 -12.10
N TYR A 22 -1.84 24.85 -11.60
CA TYR A 22 -2.25 24.53 -10.24
C TYR A 22 -2.43 23.03 -10.07
N LEU A 23 -3.07 22.35 -11.03
CA LEU A 23 -3.19 20.90 -11.06
C LEU A 23 -1.83 20.21 -11.13
N GLU A 24 -0.90 20.72 -11.94
CA GLU A 24 0.47 20.21 -12.02
C GLU A 24 1.24 20.38 -10.70
N TYR A 25 1.09 21.53 -10.04
CA TYR A 25 1.64 21.79 -8.72
C TYR A 25 1.07 20.85 -7.65
N CYS A 26 -0.25 20.64 -7.61
CA CYS A 26 -0.90 19.68 -6.72
C CYS A 26 -0.38 18.26 -6.94
N LYS A 27 -0.29 17.80 -8.19
CA LYS A 27 0.30 16.50 -8.53
C LYS A 27 1.75 16.39 -8.05
N SER A 28 2.53 17.47 -8.19
CA SER A 28 3.92 17.49 -7.74
C SER A 28 4.05 17.39 -6.22
N ILE A 29 3.12 17.96 -5.46
CA ILE A 29 3.06 17.84 -4.00
C ILE A 29 2.70 16.41 -3.61
N ASP A 30 1.68 15.82 -4.23
CA ASP A 30 1.26 14.45 -3.93
C ASP A 30 2.38 13.43 -4.24
N LEU A 31 3.15 13.66 -5.32
CA LEU A 31 4.30 12.84 -5.66
C LEU A 31 5.48 13.03 -4.68
N LYS A 32 5.73 14.26 -4.22
CA LYS A 32 6.78 14.54 -3.23
C LYS A 32 6.44 14.05 -1.82
N LYS A 33 5.15 13.87 -1.51
CA LYS A 33 4.66 13.47 -0.18
C LYS A 33 4.50 11.96 -0.01
N ARG A 34 4.82 11.15 -1.03
CA ARG A 34 4.92 9.69 -0.86
C ARG A 34 6.24 9.32 -0.18
N GLU A 35 6.37 9.75 1.06
CA GLU A 35 7.27 9.06 1.99
C GLU A 35 6.73 7.63 2.18
N LYS A 36 7.62 6.64 2.23
CA LYS A 36 7.22 5.25 2.47
C LYS A 36 6.57 5.17 3.84
N ARG A 37 5.33 4.72 3.91
CA ARG A 37 4.66 4.47 5.18
C ARG A 37 5.09 3.10 5.71
N ASP A 38 4.91 2.90 7.01
CA ASP A 38 5.19 1.61 7.65
C ASP A 38 4.52 0.43 6.94
N ILE A 39 3.29 0.59 6.45
CA ILE A 39 2.59 -0.46 5.71
C ILE A 39 3.27 -0.81 4.38
N ASP A 40 3.82 0.19 3.69
CA ASP A 40 4.50 -0.01 2.41
C ASP A 40 5.82 -0.77 2.65
N ILE A 41 6.52 -0.45 3.74
CA ILE A 41 7.76 -1.12 4.17
C ILE A 41 7.51 -2.57 4.59
N ILE A 42 6.42 -2.82 5.34
CA ILE A 42 6.01 -4.16 5.73
C ILE A 42 5.68 -4.98 4.49
N GLN A 43 4.93 -4.43 3.53
CA GLN A 43 4.60 -5.13 2.28
C GLN A 43 5.83 -5.49 1.45
N GLU A 44 6.81 -4.59 1.38
CA GLU A 44 8.07 -4.83 0.66
C GLU A 44 8.92 -5.96 1.27
N ASN A 45 8.93 -6.08 2.62
CA ASN A 45 9.80 -7.03 3.34
C ASN A 45 9.06 -8.23 3.94
N HIS A 46 7.75 -8.36 3.68
CA HIS A 46 6.92 -9.42 4.23
C HIS A 46 7.27 -10.78 3.63
N LYS A 47 7.44 -11.78 4.50
CA LYS A 47 7.46 -13.20 4.15
C LYS A 47 6.23 -13.90 4.73
N PHE A 48 5.64 -14.81 3.94
CA PHE A 48 4.49 -15.58 4.39
C PHE A 48 4.86 -16.60 5.47
N VAL A 49 6.00 -17.27 5.34
CA VAL A 49 6.58 -18.09 6.42
C VAL A 49 7.95 -17.49 6.75
N TRP A 50 8.19 -17.29 8.03
CA TRP A 50 9.50 -16.91 8.54
C TRP A 50 10.09 -18.09 9.28
N ASP A 51 11.34 -18.42 8.96
CA ASP A 51 12.08 -19.46 9.65
C ASP A 51 12.78 -18.90 10.90
N GLU A 52 13.26 -19.79 11.77
CA GLU A 52 14.06 -19.41 12.95
C GLU A 52 15.46 -18.92 12.54
N ASP A 53 16.00 -19.46 11.45
CA ASP A 53 17.31 -19.11 10.90
C ASP A 53 17.28 -17.85 10.00
N ASP A 54 16.10 -17.25 9.78
CA ASP A 54 15.98 -16.04 8.98
C ASP A 54 16.62 -14.84 9.70
N GLU A 55 17.84 -14.49 9.29
CA GLU A 55 18.57 -13.35 9.84
C GLU A 55 17.91 -12.00 9.48
N VAL A 56 17.63 -11.19 10.51
CA VAL A 56 16.98 -9.89 10.38
C VAL A 56 18.01 -8.77 10.50
N PHE A 57 18.51 -8.30 9.37
CA PHE A 57 19.61 -7.34 9.33
C PHE A 57 19.14 -5.89 9.35
N THR A 58 18.12 -5.56 8.56
CA THR A 58 17.68 -4.17 8.40
C THR A 58 16.54 -3.83 9.34
N TRP A 59 16.32 -2.53 9.60
CA TRP A 59 15.23 -2.09 10.46
C TRP A 59 13.86 -2.38 9.84
N GLU A 60 13.76 -2.31 8.50
CA GLU A 60 12.55 -2.63 7.74
C GLU A 60 12.16 -4.10 7.93
N GLN A 61 13.13 -5.00 7.87
CA GLN A 61 12.93 -6.42 8.13
C GLN A 61 12.52 -6.66 9.59
N LYS A 62 13.08 -5.90 10.55
CA LYS A 62 12.66 -5.96 11.97
C LYS A 62 11.22 -5.51 12.14
N LEU A 63 10.80 -4.46 11.43
CA LEU A 63 9.41 -3.99 11.44
C LEU A 63 8.47 -5.06 10.86
N ALA A 64 8.83 -5.65 9.73
CA ALA A 64 8.05 -6.71 9.08
C ALA A 64 7.95 -7.97 9.96
N ARG A 65 9.06 -8.39 10.59
CA ARG A 65 9.07 -9.52 11.54
C ARG A 65 8.18 -9.25 12.74
N LYS A 66 8.29 -8.07 13.35
CA LYS A 66 7.43 -7.65 14.47
C LYS A 66 5.95 -7.63 14.10
N TYR A 67 5.61 -7.24 12.87
CA TYR A 67 4.23 -7.33 12.37
C TYR A 67 3.79 -8.79 12.20
N TYR A 68 4.63 -9.63 11.60
CA TYR A 68 4.37 -11.06 11.43
C TYR A 68 4.14 -11.79 12.76
N ASP A 69 4.88 -11.45 13.81
CA ASP A 69 4.73 -12.05 15.14
C ASP A 69 3.40 -11.69 15.83
N LYS A 70 2.74 -10.61 15.41
CA LYS A 70 1.41 -10.22 15.90
C LYS A 70 0.26 -10.97 15.22
N LEU A 71 0.51 -11.63 14.09
CA LEU A 71 -0.52 -12.33 13.32
C LEU A 71 -0.78 -13.71 13.91
N PHE A 72 -2.01 -14.18 13.78
CA PHE A 72 -2.42 -15.51 14.21
C PHE A 72 -2.20 -16.52 13.08
N LYS A 73 -1.53 -17.63 13.41
CA LYS A 73 -0.98 -18.60 12.44
C LYS A 73 -1.56 -20.01 12.58
N GLU A 74 -2.65 -20.16 13.32
CA GLU A 74 -3.37 -21.44 13.45
C GLU A 74 -4.10 -21.81 12.16
N TYR A 75 -4.76 -20.83 11.54
CA TYR A 75 -5.45 -20.96 10.27
C TYR A 75 -5.05 -19.81 9.33
N CYS A 76 -4.83 -20.13 8.05
CA CYS A 76 -4.64 -19.12 7.01
C CYS A 76 -5.96 -18.87 6.25
N ILE A 77 -6.16 -17.62 5.81
CA ILE A 77 -7.27 -17.27 4.93
C ILE A 77 -6.79 -17.47 3.49
N CYS A 78 -7.50 -18.32 2.75
CA CYS A 78 -7.23 -18.60 1.35
C CYS A 78 -8.24 -17.88 0.46
N ASP A 79 -7.75 -17.07 -0.49
CA ASP A 79 -8.54 -16.54 -1.59
C ASP A 79 -8.39 -17.46 -2.81
N LEU A 80 -9.52 -18.05 -3.19
CA LEU A 80 -9.64 -18.97 -4.31
C LEU A 80 -10.31 -18.32 -5.52
N SER A 81 -10.52 -16.99 -5.56
CA SER A 81 -11.24 -16.32 -6.66
C SER A 81 -10.67 -16.64 -8.06
N LEU A 82 -9.37 -16.91 -8.15
CA LEU A 82 -8.66 -17.25 -9.39
C LEU A 82 -8.20 -18.71 -9.46
N TYR A 83 -8.83 -19.62 -8.70
CA TYR A 83 -8.42 -21.03 -8.63
C TYR A 83 -8.40 -21.71 -10.01
N LYS A 84 -9.31 -21.35 -10.92
CA LYS A 84 -9.35 -21.90 -12.29
C LYS A 84 -8.13 -21.54 -13.13
N LYS A 85 -7.42 -20.48 -12.77
CA LYS A 85 -6.14 -20.08 -13.36
C LYS A 85 -4.95 -20.65 -12.59
N SER A 86 -5.20 -21.59 -11.67
CA SER A 86 -4.21 -22.15 -10.73
C SER A 86 -3.53 -21.08 -9.87
N GLN A 87 -4.24 -19.98 -9.59
CA GLN A 87 -3.76 -18.90 -8.73
C GLN A 87 -4.54 -18.95 -7.41
N VAL A 88 -3.79 -19.08 -6.32
CA VAL A 88 -4.31 -19.08 -4.95
C VAL A 88 -3.52 -18.05 -4.15
N ALA A 89 -4.22 -17.18 -3.43
CA ALA A 89 -3.59 -16.24 -2.51
C ALA A 89 -3.87 -16.66 -1.07
N MET A 90 -2.90 -16.50 -0.20
CA MET A 90 -3.02 -16.83 1.21
C MET A 90 -2.52 -15.68 2.07
N ARG A 91 -3.13 -15.50 3.24
CA ARG A 91 -2.66 -14.56 4.27
C ARG A 91 -2.98 -15.08 5.67
N TRP A 92 -2.21 -14.59 6.65
CA TRP A 92 -2.50 -14.84 8.06
C TRP A 92 -3.65 -14.00 8.57
N GLN A 93 -4.21 -14.44 9.69
CA GLN A 93 -5.35 -13.80 10.33
C GLN A 93 -4.92 -12.65 11.23
N THR A 94 -5.77 -11.63 11.25
CA THR A 94 -5.69 -10.54 12.24
C THR A 94 -6.54 -10.86 13.47
N GLU A 95 -6.28 -10.16 14.58
CA GLU A 95 -7.01 -10.37 15.85
C GLU A 95 -8.53 -10.30 15.70
N GLY A 96 -9.05 -9.27 15.00
CA GLY A 96 -10.49 -9.14 14.79
C GLY A 96 -11.09 -10.27 13.93
N GLU A 97 -10.30 -10.83 13.01
CA GLU A 97 -10.73 -11.96 12.17
C GLU A 97 -10.78 -13.26 12.96
N LEU A 98 -9.82 -13.47 13.86
CA LEU A 98 -9.84 -14.60 14.79
C LEU A 98 -11.06 -14.52 15.71
N ILE A 99 -11.32 -13.36 16.32
CA ILE A 99 -12.47 -13.17 17.22
C ILE A 99 -13.80 -13.39 16.49
N SER A 100 -13.90 -12.95 15.23
CA SER A 100 -15.09 -13.17 14.41
C SER A 100 -15.19 -14.59 13.83
N GLY A 101 -14.17 -15.44 14.01
CA GLY A 101 -14.16 -16.82 13.52
C GLY A 101 -13.98 -16.95 12.01
N LYS A 102 -13.44 -15.93 11.34
CA LYS A 102 -13.14 -16.00 9.90
C LYS A 102 -12.05 -17.03 9.64
N GLY A 103 -12.25 -17.87 8.62
CA GLY A 103 -11.36 -18.98 8.27
C GLY A 103 -11.66 -20.29 9.02
N GLN A 104 -12.27 -20.24 10.21
CA GLN A 104 -12.70 -21.43 10.96
C GLN A 104 -14.21 -21.71 10.78
N PHE A 105 -15.05 -20.70 11.02
CA PHE A 105 -16.51 -20.82 10.98
C PHE A 105 -17.12 -20.09 9.78
N ILE A 106 -16.42 -19.08 9.26
CA ILE A 106 -16.91 -18.23 8.18
C ILE A 106 -15.88 -18.21 7.04
N CYS A 107 -16.29 -18.58 5.84
CA CYS A 107 -15.49 -18.42 4.62
C CYS A 107 -15.90 -17.13 3.89
N GLY A 108 -15.02 -16.10 3.91
CA GLY A 108 -15.22 -14.79 3.26
C GLY A 108 -15.76 -13.69 4.18
#